data_AF-A0A3C1BN99-F1
#
_entry.id   AF-A0A3C1BN99-F1
#
_cell.length_a   1.000
_cell.length_b   1.000
_cell.length_c   1.000
_cell.angle_alpha   90.00
_cell.angle_beta   90.00
_cell.angle_gamma   90.00
#
_symmetry.space_group_name_H-M   'P 1'
#
loop_
_entity.id
_entity.type
_entity.pdbx_description
1 polymer ?
#
loop_
_entity_poly.entity_id
_entity_poly.type
_entity_poly.pdbx_seq_one_letter_code
_entity_poly.pdbx_strand_id
1 'polypeptide(L)' 'GGVGEQPVLAPGESFRYSSGTPLQTSAGFMRGTYAMRADDGREFDIEIPAFSLDCPHDQAQLH' A
#
# COMPACT_ATOMS: atom_id res chain seq x y z
N GLY A 1 -8.08 2.18 8.03
CA GLY A 1 -7.16 3.32 8.29
C GLY A 1 -6.35 3.62 7.04
N GLY A 2 -6.96 4.30 6.10
CA GLY A 2 -6.40 4.87 4.87
C GLY A 2 -7.56 5.67 4.26
N VAL A 3 -7.42 6.98 4.10
CA VAL A 3 -8.52 7.93 3.77
C VAL A 3 -9.61 8.09 4.87
N GLY A 4 -9.59 7.28 5.94
CA GLY A 4 -10.57 7.32 7.04
C GLY A 4 -11.65 6.25 6.92
N GLU A 5 -11.64 5.48 5.84
CA GLU A 5 -12.60 4.40 5.61
C GLU A 5 -12.05 3.05 6.09
N GLN A 6 -12.99 2.17 6.47
CA GLN A 6 -12.76 0.75 6.77
C GLN A 6 -13.69 -0.07 5.87
N PRO A 7 -13.28 -0.35 4.63
CA PRO A 7 -14.12 -1.07 3.67
C PRO A 7 -14.33 -2.52 4.13
N VAL A 8 -15.56 -3.02 3.96
CA VAL A 8 -15.89 -4.44 4.09
C VAL A 8 -15.87 -5.04 2.69
N LEU A 9 -15.14 -6.14 2.50
CA LEU A 9 -14.99 -6.82 1.21
C LEU A 9 -15.73 -8.15 1.24
N ALA A 10 -16.75 -8.33 0.39
CA ALA A 10 -17.33 -9.64 0.15
C ALA A 10 -16.38 -10.50 -0.72
N PRO A 11 -16.55 -11.83 -0.74
CA PRO A 11 -15.74 -12.70 -1.59
C PRO A 11 -15.80 -12.29 -3.07
N GLY A 12 -14.64 -12.01 -3.66
CA GLY A 12 -14.51 -11.56 -5.05
C GLY A 12 -14.59 -10.04 -5.25
N GLU A 13 -14.89 -9.26 -4.21
CA GLU A 13 -14.87 -7.80 -4.29
C GLU A 13 -13.45 -7.25 -4.16
N SER A 14 -13.27 -6.05 -4.69
CA SER A 14 -12.01 -5.31 -4.62
C SER A 14 -12.27 -3.86 -4.23
N PHE A 15 -11.40 -3.33 -3.38
CA PHE A 15 -11.38 -1.91 -3.05
C PHE A 15 -10.07 -1.29 -3.52
N ARG A 16 -10.14 -0.08 -4.06
CA ARG A 16 -8.98 0.67 -4.54
C ARG A 16 -9.04 2.10 -3.98
N TYR A 17 -7.94 2.54 -3.39
CA TYR A 17 -7.74 3.92 -2.97
C TYR A 17 -6.39 4.44 -3.46
N SER A 18 -6.25 5.75 -3.53
CA SER A 18 -5.00 6.43 -3.85
C SER A 18 -4.61 7.33 -2.69
N SER A 19 -3.38 7.21 -2.23
CA SER A 19 -2.76 8.09 -1.23
C SER A 19 -1.39 8.54 -1.73
N GLY A 20 -0.91 9.69 -1.26
CA GLY A 20 0.44 10.19 -1.56
C GLY A 20 1.29 10.30 -0.30
N THR A 21 2.59 10.06 -0.43
CA THR A 21 3.59 10.33 0.61
C THR A 21 4.72 11.16 -0.01
N PRO A 22 5.10 12.32 0.55
CA PRO A 22 6.23 13.08 0.05
C PRO A 22 7.56 12.39 0.43
N LEU A 23 8.48 12.30 -0.52
CA LEU A 23 9.87 11.88 -0.28
C LEU A 23 10.82 13.07 -0.52
N GLN A 24 11.86 13.17 0.31
CA GLN A 24 12.92 14.15 0.12
C GLN A 24 14.00 13.66 -0.87
N THR A 25 13.96 12.38 -1.24
CA THR A 25 14.87 11.72 -2.17
C THR A 25 14.17 11.46 -3.52
N SER A 26 14.95 11.33 -4.60
CA SER A 26 14.42 11.03 -5.94
C SER A 26 14.00 9.58 -6.14
N ALA A 27 14.42 8.69 -5.22
CA ALA A 27 14.04 7.28 -5.18
C ALA A 27 13.77 6.84 -3.73
N GLY A 28 12.95 5.80 -3.57
CA GLY A 28 12.68 5.16 -2.28
C GLY A 28 11.86 3.88 -2.44
N PHE A 29 11.48 3.26 -1.32
CA PHE A 29 10.63 2.07 -1.31
C PHE A 29 9.48 2.24 -0.33
N MET A 30 8.32 1.69 -0.67
CA MET A 30 7.17 1.54 0.24
C MET A 30 6.90 0.07 0.52
N ARG A 31 6.64 -0.26 1.78
CA ARG A 31 6.16 -1.56 2.25
C ARG A 31 5.21 -1.34 3.42
N GLY A 32 4.40 -2.33 3.78
CA GLY A 32 3.51 -2.20 4.93
C GLY A 32 2.64 -3.42 5.15
N THR A 33 1.61 -3.25 5.96
CA THR A 33 0.59 -4.28 6.21
C THR A 33 -0.79 -3.63 6.27
N TYR A 34 -1.81 -4.38 5.85
CA TYR A 34 -3.20 -4.08 6.15
C TYR A 34 -3.65 -4.97 7.31
N ALA A 35 -4.12 -4.37 8.38
CA ALA A 35 -4.82 -5.08 9.44
C ALA A 35 -6.26 -5.36 8.98
N MET A 36 -6.64 -6.64 8.97
CA MET A 36 -7.94 -7.13 8.54
C MET A 36 -8.66 -7.82 9.69
N ARG A 37 -9.99 -7.81 9.64
CA ARG A 37 -10.84 -8.55 10.56
C ARG A 37 -11.86 -9.37 9.77
N ALA A 38 -11.91 -10.67 10.03
CA ALA A 38 -12.90 -11.58 9.47
C ALA A 38 -14.27 -11.44 10.18
N ASP A 39 -15.33 -11.98 9.58
CA ASP A 39 -16.70 -11.91 10.12
C ASP A 39 -16.85 -12.61 11.48
N ASP A 40 -16.00 -13.60 11.76
CA ASP A 40 -15.94 -14.28 13.05
C ASP A 40 -15.10 -13.53 14.11
N GLY A 41 -14.62 -12.33 13.78
CA GLY A 41 -13.85 -11.48 14.67
C GLY A 41 -12.35 -11.78 14.71
N ARG A 42 -11.86 -12.79 13.97
CA ARG A 42 -10.40 -13.04 13.87
C ARG A 42 -9.71 -11.89 13.15
N GLU A 43 -8.60 -11.45 13.74
CA GLU A 43 -7.72 -10.45 13.15
C GLU A 43 -6.55 -11.11 12.42
N PHE A 44 -6.18 -10.57 11.28
CA PHE A 44 -5.03 -11.04 10.50
C PHE A 44 -4.44 -9.90 9.67
N ASP A 45 -3.15 -10.01 9.36
CA ASP A 45 -2.44 -9.03 8.56
C ASP A 45 -2.24 -9.53 7.12
N ILE A 46 -2.39 -8.61 6.16
CA ILE A 46 -2.01 -8.83 4.76
C ILE A 46 -0.77 -7.99 4.48
N GLU A 47 0.30 -8.63 4.01
CA GLU A 47 1.53 -7.93 3.65
C GLU A 47 1.38 -7.13 2.34
N ILE A 48 1.85 -5.89 2.37
CA ILE A 48 2.09 -5.07 1.18
C ILE A 48 3.58 -5.24 0.84
N PRO A 49 3.91 -5.94 -0.26
CA PRO A 49 5.30 -6.15 -0.67
C PRO A 49 5.99 -4.82 -0.92
N ALA A 50 7.32 -4.81 -0.77
CA ALA A 50 8.11 -3.64 -1.10
C ALA A 50 7.98 -3.29 -2.60
N PHE A 51 7.66 -2.04 -2.92
CA PHE A 51 7.68 -1.50 -4.28
C PHE A 51 8.45 -0.17 -4.32
N SER A 52 9.10 0.13 -5.45
CA SER A 52 9.90 1.34 -5.61
C SER A 52 9.03 2.57 -5.89
N LEU A 53 9.51 3.70 -5.41
CA LEU A 53 9.00 5.04 -5.70
C LEU A 53 10.10 5.80 -6.42
N ASP A 54 10.15 5.65 -7.74
CA ASP A 54 11.19 6.24 -8.57
C ASP A 54 10.66 7.50 -9.28
N CYS A 55 11.45 8.57 -9.27
CA CYS A 55 11.15 9.75 -10.07
C CYS A 55 11.37 9.41 -11.56
N PRO A 56 10.34 9.53 -12.43
CA PRO A 56 10.45 9.14 -13.84
C PRO A 56 11.45 9.99 -14.65
N HIS A 57 11.84 11.16 -14.12
CA HIS A 57 12.84 12.05 -14.74
C HIS A 57 14.26 11.81 -14.24
N ASP A 58 14.42 10.99 -13.20
CA ASP A 58 15.70 10.58 -12.66
C ASP A 58 15.95 9.15 -13.14
N GLN A 59 16.34 9.01 -14.41
CA GLN A 59 16.80 7.72 -14.91
C GLN A 59 18.10 7.38 -14.21
N ALA A 60 18.00 6.68 -13.07
CA ALA A 60 19.14 6.02 -12.47
C ALA A 60 19.77 5.12 -13.55
N GLN A 61 20.93 5.54 -14.07
CA GLN A 61 21.74 4.69 -14.93
C GLN A 61 22.09 3.45 -14.10
N LEU A 62 21.40 2.34 -14.40
CA LEU A 62 21.80 1.01 -13.98
C LEU A 62 23.18 0.74 -14.61
N HIS A 63 24.22 0.84 -13.79
CA HIS A 63 25.57 0.36 -14.09
C HIS A 63 25.68 -1.13 -13.82
#